data_AF-A0A6U4KYV2-F1
#
_entry.id   AF-A0A6U4KYV2-F1
#
_cell.length_a   1.000
_cell.length_b   1.000
_cell.length_c   1.000
_cell.angle_alpha   90.00
_cell.angle_beta   90.00
_cell.angle_gamma   90.00
#
_symmetry.space_group_name_H-M   'P 1'
#
loop_
_entity.id
_entity.type
_entity.pdbx_description
1 polymer ?
#
loop_
_entity_poly.entity_id
_entity_poly.type
_entity_poly.pdbx_seq_one_letter_code
_entity_poly.pdbx_strand_id
1 'polypeptide(L)'
;GDGAGAGADGDGDDDDDVGMVCPLTEEERMKRMAGAFRTILECVGEDPDREGLAKTPMRAAKAMKFFCKGYNQTLADVVGDAVFHEGHSEMVLVKDIDLYSLCEHHLVPFTGKVHIAYIPRADVVGLSKLARVAEMYARRLQVQERLTYQICQAVQEAVNPLGVGVVVECQHFCMCMRGVQKPGASTITSSVLGCFQSDARTRAEFFSLVGLIGRS
;
A
#
# COMPACT_ATOMS: atom_id res chain seq x y z
N GLY A 1 -66.39 12.05 35.44
CA GLY A 1 -67.17 11.97 34.20
C GLY A 1 -66.20 11.55 33.13
N ASP A 2 -66.44 10.38 32.58
CA ASP A 2 -65.52 9.57 31.78
C ASP A 2 -65.07 10.20 30.46
N GLY A 3 -63.91 9.75 30.00
CA GLY A 3 -63.40 9.95 28.65
C GLY A 3 -62.19 9.05 28.41
N ALA A 4 -62.45 7.82 27.95
CA ALA A 4 -61.46 6.80 27.62
C ALA A 4 -60.74 7.09 26.28
N GLY A 5 -59.50 6.62 26.16
CA GLY A 5 -58.76 6.52 24.90
C GLY A 5 -57.53 5.62 25.07
N ALA A 6 -57.53 4.50 24.35
CA ALA A 6 -56.57 3.39 24.41
C ALA A 6 -55.34 3.57 23.50
N GLY A 7 -54.30 2.75 23.70
CA GLY A 7 -53.17 2.53 22.78
C GLY A 7 -51.92 2.05 23.55
N ALA A 8 -51.67 0.73 23.60
CA ALA A 8 -50.69 -0.02 22.78
C ALA A 8 -49.27 0.09 23.35
N ASP A 9 -48.77 -0.91 24.07
CA ASP A 9 -48.18 -2.19 23.59
C ASP A 9 -46.77 -2.02 23.00
N GLY A 10 -45.78 -2.39 23.82
CA GLY A 10 -44.58 -3.15 23.48
C GLY A 10 -43.70 -2.68 22.32
N ASP A 11 -42.72 -1.82 22.62
CA ASP A 11 -41.47 -1.78 21.87
C ASP A 11 -40.52 -2.82 22.49
N GLY A 12 -40.45 -3.98 21.85
CA GLY A 12 -39.39 -4.96 22.07
C GLY A 12 -38.09 -4.43 21.49
N ASP A 13 -37.03 -4.54 22.27
CA ASP A 13 -35.66 -4.31 21.82
C ASP A 13 -35.34 -5.32 20.69
N ASP A 14 -35.39 -4.84 19.44
CA ASP A 14 -34.77 -5.51 18.30
C ASP A 14 -33.25 -5.37 18.46
N ASP A 15 -32.65 -6.26 19.26
CA ASP A 15 -31.22 -6.53 19.24
C ASP A 15 -30.84 -7.00 17.84
N ASP A 16 -30.19 -6.10 17.10
CA ASP A 16 -29.55 -6.34 15.81
C ASP A 16 -28.64 -7.59 15.88
N ASP A 17 -29.18 -8.72 15.45
CA ASP A 17 -28.43 -9.91 15.03
C ASP A 17 -27.58 -9.51 13.82
N VAL A 18 -26.40 -8.94 14.08
CA VAL A 18 -25.34 -8.76 13.09
C VAL A 18 -24.82 -10.17 12.77
N GLY A 19 -25.61 -10.87 11.95
CA GLY A 19 -25.42 -12.25 11.58
C GLY A 19 -23.99 -12.49 11.16
N MET A 20 -23.36 -13.44 11.87
CA MET A 20 -22.01 -13.92 11.62
C MET A 20 -21.93 -14.48 10.19
N VAL A 21 -21.51 -13.64 9.24
CA VAL A 21 -21.24 -14.07 7.86
C VAL A 21 -20.05 -15.02 7.90
N CYS A 22 -20.31 -16.31 7.66
CA CYS A 22 -19.26 -17.31 7.49
C CYS A 22 -18.27 -16.80 6.41
N PRO A 23 -16.98 -16.66 6.73
CA PRO A 23 -16.02 -16.06 5.80
C PRO A 23 -15.90 -16.95 4.55
N LEU A 24 -16.16 -16.37 3.38
CA LEU A 24 -16.02 -17.03 2.07
C LEU A 24 -14.70 -17.80 1.98
N THR A 25 -14.69 -18.97 1.36
CA THR A 25 -13.45 -19.68 1.01
C THR A 25 -12.65 -18.89 -0.04
N GLU A 26 -11.37 -19.23 -0.22
CA GLU A 26 -10.55 -18.61 -1.26
C GLU A 26 -11.11 -18.84 -2.67
N GLU A 27 -11.60 -20.05 -2.93
CA GLU A 27 -12.20 -20.40 -4.22
C GLU A 27 -13.47 -19.58 -4.48
N GLU A 28 -14.36 -19.45 -3.48
CA GLU A 28 -15.58 -18.65 -3.59
C GLU A 28 -15.28 -17.16 -3.81
N ARG A 29 -14.29 -16.60 -3.09
CA ARG A 29 -13.81 -15.23 -3.33
C ARG A 29 -13.33 -15.04 -4.76
N MET A 30 -12.51 -15.97 -5.28
CA MET A 30 -11.99 -15.89 -6.64
C MET A 30 -13.09 -15.98 -7.70
N LYS A 31 -14.08 -16.87 -7.51
CA LYS A 31 -15.26 -16.95 -8.38
C LYS A 31 -16.06 -15.65 -8.35
N ARG A 32 -16.31 -15.07 -7.17
CA ARG A 32 -17.03 -13.80 -7.02
C ARG A 32 -16.29 -12.64 -7.69
N MET A 33 -14.97 -12.53 -7.50
CA MET A 33 -14.15 -11.51 -8.17
C MET A 33 -14.19 -11.67 -9.69
N ALA A 34 -14.06 -12.90 -10.20
CA ALA A 34 -14.15 -13.15 -11.63
C ALA A 34 -15.54 -12.75 -12.18
N GLY A 35 -16.62 -13.11 -11.49
CA GLY A 35 -17.97 -12.67 -11.84
C GLY A 35 -18.08 -11.15 -11.95
N ALA A 36 -17.55 -10.41 -10.97
CA ALA A 36 -17.55 -8.95 -11.00
C ALA A 36 -16.76 -8.38 -12.20
N PHE A 37 -15.60 -8.95 -12.53
CA PHE A 37 -14.86 -8.53 -13.74
C PHE A 37 -15.60 -8.85 -15.04
N ARG A 38 -16.36 -9.96 -15.11
CA ARG A 38 -17.23 -10.25 -16.25
C ARG A 38 -18.31 -9.17 -16.39
N THR A 39 -18.99 -8.84 -15.29
CA THR A 39 -19.99 -7.76 -15.28
C THR A 39 -19.39 -6.43 -15.72
N ILE A 40 -18.17 -6.09 -15.31
CA ILE A 40 -17.49 -4.88 -15.80
C ILE A 40 -17.33 -4.91 -17.33
N LEU A 41 -16.92 -6.04 -17.91
CA LEU A 41 -16.77 -6.17 -19.38
C LEU A 41 -18.11 -5.94 -20.10
N GLU A 42 -19.19 -6.54 -19.60
CA GLU A 42 -20.54 -6.35 -20.14
C GLU A 42 -20.96 -4.87 -20.05
N CYS A 43 -20.73 -4.24 -18.89
CA CYS A 43 -21.09 -2.85 -18.65
C CYS A 43 -20.32 -1.84 -19.52
N VAL A 44 -19.10 -2.18 -19.99
CA VAL A 44 -18.35 -1.34 -20.94
C VAL A 44 -18.69 -1.64 -22.41
N GLY A 45 -19.66 -2.53 -22.66
CA GLY A 45 -20.15 -2.86 -24.00
C GLY A 45 -19.34 -3.91 -24.75
N GLU A 46 -18.47 -4.66 -24.06
CA GLU A 46 -17.72 -5.77 -24.64
C GLU A 46 -18.50 -7.09 -24.56
N ASP A 47 -18.22 -7.99 -25.50
CA ASP A 47 -18.67 -9.39 -25.44
C ASP A 47 -17.66 -10.21 -24.60
N PRO A 48 -18.01 -10.66 -23.37
CA PRO A 48 -17.09 -11.42 -22.53
C PRO A 48 -16.74 -12.80 -23.09
N ASP A 49 -17.53 -13.33 -24.01
CA ASP A 49 -17.39 -14.70 -24.53
C ASP A 49 -16.51 -14.75 -25.79
N ARG A 50 -16.12 -13.59 -26.36
CA ARG A 50 -15.15 -13.54 -27.46
C ARG A 50 -13.79 -14.13 -27.04
N GLU A 51 -13.09 -14.74 -27.99
CA GLU A 51 -11.85 -15.51 -27.74
C GLU A 51 -10.84 -14.79 -26.83
N GLY A 52 -10.61 -13.50 -27.07
CA GLY A 52 -9.66 -12.69 -26.30
C GLY A 52 -10.08 -12.41 -24.84
N LEU A 53 -11.38 -12.43 -24.54
CA LEU A 53 -11.94 -12.07 -23.22
C LEU A 53 -12.46 -13.25 -22.41
N ALA A 54 -12.68 -14.42 -23.01
CA ALA A 54 -13.23 -15.58 -22.32
C ALA A 54 -12.50 -15.94 -21.01
N LYS A 55 -11.17 -15.72 -20.95
CA LYS A 55 -10.35 -15.94 -19.73
C LYS A 55 -10.05 -14.67 -18.94
N THR A 56 -10.42 -13.49 -19.44
CA THR A 56 -10.14 -12.19 -18.80
C THR A 56 -10.71 -12.08 -17.39
N PRO A 57 -11.97 -12.46 -17.11
CA PRO A 57 -12.53 -12.35 -15.75
C PRO A 57 -11.66 -13.01 -14.68
N MET A 58 -11.21 -14.25 -14.92
CA MET A 58 -10.34 -14.97 -14.00
C MET A 58 -8.91 -14.41 -13.97
N ARG A 59 -8.36 -13.98 -15.11
CA ARG A 59 -7.04 -13.34 -15.18
C ARG A 59 -7.02 -12.03 -14.38
N ALA A 60 -8.04 -11.20 -14.53
CA ALA A 60 -8.19 -9.93 -13.81
C ALA A 60 -8.36 -10.14 -12.30
N ALA A 61 -9.17 -11.14 -11.89
CA ALA A 61 -9.31 -11.50 -10.49
C ALA A 61 -7.96 -11.91 -9.86
N LYS A 62 -7.19 -12.75 -10.54
CA LYS A 62 -5.86 -13.19 -10.09
C LYS A 62 -4.88 -12.01 -10.02
N ALA A 63 -4.91 -11.11 -11.00
CA ALA A 63 -4.07 -9.91 -11.02
C ALA A 63 -4.39 -8.99 -9.84
N MET A 64 -5.68 -8.68 -9.60
CA MET A 64 -6.10 -7.85 -8.47
C MET A 64 -5.68 -8.47 -7.13
N LYS A 65 -5.83 -9.79 -6.97
CA LYS A 65 -5.35 -10.50 -5.77
C LYS A 65 -3.84 -10.34 -5.59
N PHE A 66 -3.05 -10.46 -6.66
CA PHE A 66 -1.60 -10.25 -6.60
C PHE A 66 -1.24 -8.80 -6.24
N PHE A 67 -1.95 -7.81 -6.81
CA PHE A 67 -1.75 -6.40 -6.51
C PHE A 67 -2.08 -6.05 -5.05
N CYS A 68 -2.94 -6.85 -4.40
CA CYS A 68 -3.35 -6.69 -3.00
C CYS A 68 -2.74 -7.75 -2.06
N LYS A 69 -1.71 -8.51 -2.47
CA LYS A 69 -1.14 -9.60 -1.66
C LYS A 69 -0.51 -9.12 -0.34
N GLY A 70 -0.14 -7.84 -0.27
CA GLY A 70 0.54 -7.24 0.88
C GLY A 70 -0.33 -7.11 2.13
N TYR A 71 -1.65 -7.28 2.02
CA TYR A 71 -2.54 -7.37 3.19
C TYR A 71 -2.35 -8.67 3.98
N ASN A 72 -1.86 -9.74 3.34
CA ASN A 72 -1.68 -11.06 3.96
C ASN A 72 -0.23 -11.31 4.39
N GLN A 73 0.56 -10.25 4.54
CA GLN A 73 1.97 -10.31 4.92
C GLN A 73 2.15 -9.52 6.21
N THR A 74 3.01 -10.05 7.10
CA THR A 74 3.42 -9.36 8.32
C THR A 74 4.86 -8.87 8.20
N LEU A 75 5.21 -7.83 8.97
CA LEU A 75 6.58 -7.33 9.01
C LEU A 75 7.55 -8.42 9.48
N ALA A 76 7.15 -9.21 10.48
CA ALA A 76 7.92 -10.32 11.02
C ALA A 76 8.26 -11.36 9.95
N ASP A 77 7.29 -11.79 9.12
CA ASP A 77 7.53 -12.76 8.05
C ASP A 77 8.45 -12.19 6.95
N VAL A 78 8.31 -10.90 6.66
CA VAL A 78 9.08 -10.22 5.62
C VAL A 78 10.54 -10.10 6.04
N VAL A 79 10.80 -9.61 7.25
CA VAL A 79 12.15 -9.39 7.79
C VAL A 79 12.81 -10.72 8.16
N GLY A 80 12.09 -11.58 8.90
CA GLY A 80 12.63 -12.82 9.48
C GLY A 80 13.87 -12.56 10.34
N ASP A 81 14.84 -13.46 10.30
CA ASP A 81 16.08 -13.36 11.09
C ASP A 81 17.20 -12.56 10.40
N ALA A 82 16.88 -11.74 9.40
CA ALA A 82 17.87 -11.04 8.58
C ALA A 82 18.34 -9.71 9.18
N VAL A 83 18.59 -9.70 10.48
CA VAL A 83 19.19 -8.59 11.23
C VAL A 83 20.53 -9.07 11.75
N PHE A 84 21.58 -8.32 11.42
CA PHE A 84 22.98 -8.70 11.64
C PHE A 84 23.68 -7.64 12.47
N HIS A 85 24.49 -8.07 13.43
CA HIS A 85 25.28 -7.17 14.26
C HIS A 85 26.64 -6.90 13.60
N GLU A 86 26.79 -5.75 12.94
CA GLU A 86 27.99 -5.39 12.17
C GLU A 86 28.78 -4.24 12.83
N GLY A 87 28.29 -3.67 13.94
CA GLY A 87 28.91 -2.51 14.58
C GLY A 87 28.93 -1.26 13.69
N HIS A 88 28.10 -1.23 12.65
CA HIS A 88 28.01 -0.11 11.72
C HIS A 88 27.17 1.03 12.32
N SER A 89 27.58 2.27 12.10
CA SER A 89 26.92 3.47 12.63
C SER A 89 26.71 4.58 11.60
N GLU A 90 27.05 4.33 10.33
CA GLU A 90 26.92 5.32 9.24
C GLU A 90 25.63 5.10 8.45
N MET A 91 25.23 6.09 7.64
CA MET A 91 24.02 6.00 6.84
C MET A 91 24.08 4.84 5.84
N VAL A 92 23.11 3.94 5.92
CA VAL A 92 22.86 2.93 4.90
C VAL A 92 21.72 3.41 4.01
N LEU A 93 21.97 3.53 2.71
CA LEU A 93 20.98 3.95 1.71
C LEU A 93 20.80 2.87 0.63
N VAL A 94 19.57 2.41 0.47
CA VAL A 94 19.14 1.63 -0.71
C VAL A 94 18.24 2.52 -1.55
N LYS A 95 18.70 2.88 -2.74
CA LYS A 95 18.00 3.79 -3.66
C LYS A 95 17.56 3.07 -4.93
N ASP A 96 16.61 3.70 -5.63
CA ASP A 96 16.11 3.26 -6.93
C ASP A 96 15.36 1.92 -6.92
N ILE A 97 14.74 1.56 -5.78
CA ILE A 97 13.89 0.37 -5.66
C ILE A 97 12.60 0.63 -6.43
N ASP A 98 12.33 -0.18 -7.45
CA ASP A 98 11.10 -0.06 -8.22
C ASP A 98 9.86 -0.37 -7.36
N LEU A 99 8.84 0.48 -7.50
CA LEU A 99 7.63 0.46 -6.70
C LEU A 99 6.40 0.44 -7.61
N TYR A 100 5.47 -0.47 -7.30
CA TYR A 100 4.19 -0.61 -8.01
C TYR A 100 3.07 -0.72 -6.98
N SER A 101 2.08 0.15 -7.06
CA SER A 101 0.92 0.15 -6.16
C SER A 101 -0.36 0.53 -6.89
N LEU A 102 -1.50 0.44 -6.20
CA LEU A 102 -2.82 0.80 -6.73
C LEU A 102 -3.37 2.00 -5.96
N CYS A 103 -3.80 3.04 -6.68
CA CYS A 103 -4.50 4.17 -6.09
C CYS A 103 -5.86 3.70 -5.56
N GLU A 104 -6.11 3.86 -4.26
CA GLU A 104 -7.36 3.39 -3.64
C GLU A 104 -8.61 4.07 -4.18
N HIS A 105 -8.48 5.31 -4.67
CA HIS A 105 -9.61 6.09 -5.20
C HIS A 105 -10.13 5.60 -6.56
N HIS A 106 -9.28 4.95 -7.36
CA HIS A 106 -9.60 4.62 -8.75
C HIS A 106 -9.26 3.19 -9.15
N LEU A 107 -8.56 2.44 -8.28
CA LEU A 107 -8.03 1.10 -8.58
C LEU A 107 -7.11 1.07 -9.81
N VAL A 108 -6.47 2.20 -10.09
CA VAL A 108 -5.54 2.42 -11.20
C VAL A 108 -4.11 2.48 -10.64
N PRO A 109 -3.10 1.91 -11.32
CA PRO A 109 -1.75 1.89 -10.80
C PRO A 109 -1.14 3.29 -10.60
N PHE A 110 -0.23 3.37 -9.63
CA PHE A 110 0.84 4.37 -9.61
C PHE A 110 2.17 3.64 -9.42
N THR A 111 3.19 4.10 -10.13
CA THR A 111 4.47 3.40 -10.25
C THR A 111 5.63 4.38 -10.22
N GLY A 112 6.76 3.94 -9.67
CA GLY A 112 7.96 4.75 -9.62
C GLY A 112 9.02 4.12 -8.75
N LYS A 113 9.66 4.91 -7.91
CA LYS A 113 10.81 4.48 -7.10
C LYS A 113 10.64 4.85 -5.64
N VAL A 114 11.21 4.01 -4.78
CA VAL A 114 11.41 4.31 -3.35
C VAL A 114 12.90 4.29 -3.03
N HIS A 115 13.29 5.20 -2.16
CA HIS A 115 14.63 5.33 -1.60
C HIS A 115 14.51 5.26 -0.09
N ILE A 116 15.27 4.35 0.52
CA ILE A 116 15.18 4.06 1.96
C ILE A 116 16.58 4.20 2.55
N ALA A 117 16.70 5.09 3.53
CA ALA A 117 17.90 5.28 4.32
C ALA A 117 17.61 5.04 5.80
N TYR A 118 18.60 4.55 6.53
CA TYR A 118 18.58 4.53 7.99
C TYR A 118 20.00 4.64 8.55
N ILE A 119 20.12 5.09 9.80
CA ILE A 119 21.39 5.11 10.52
C ILE A 119 21.31 4.08 11.66
N PRO A 120 22.00 2.93 11.56
CA PRO A 120 21.96 1.87 12.57
C PRO A 120 22.57 2.30 13.91
N ARG A 121 22.15 1.62 14.98
CA ARG A 121 22.82 1.69 16.30
C ARG A 121 23.99 0.72 16.41
N ALA A 122 23.93 -0.38 15.64
CA ALA A 122 24.96 -1.40 15.41
C ALA A 122 24.41 -2.48 14.46
N ASP A 123 23.09 -2.72 14.56
CA ASP A 123 22.38 -3.75 13.81
C ASP A 123 21.99 -3.26 12.41
N VAL A 124 22.22 -4.11 11.41
CA VAL A 124 21.97 -3.85 10.00
C VAL A 124 20.97 -4.88 9.48
N VAL A 125 20.00 -4.44 8.68
CA VAL A 125 19.05 -5.34 8.03
C VAL A 125 19.57 -5.75 6.65
N GLY A 126 19.35 -7.01 6.27
CA GLY A 126 19.68 -7.48 4.93
C GLY A 126 19.03 -6.58 3.85
N LEU A 127 19.83 -6.08 2.90
CA LEU A 127 19.39 -5.06 1.93
C LEU A 127 18.11 -5.45 1.16
N SER A 128 17.96 -6.74 0.84
CA SER A 128 16.76 -7.25 0.15
C SER A 128 15.48 -7.10 0.97
N LYS A 129 15.57 -6.99 2.30
CA LYS A 129 14.42 -6.83 3.18
C LYS A 129 13.81 -5.45 3.09
N LEU A 130 14.60 -4.39 2.88
CA LEU A 130 14.08 -3.05 2.66
C LEU A 130 13.15 -3.00 1.43
N ALA A 131 13.55 -3.65 0.34
CA ALA A 131 12.71 -3.78 -0.84
C ALA A 131 11.44 -4.60 -0.58
N ARG A 132 11.54 -5.69 0.21
CA ARG A 132 10.37 -6.50 0.56
C ARG A 132 9.40 -5.78 1.49
N VAL A 133 9.89 -4.96 2.42
CA VAL A 133 9.06 -4.10 3.28
C VAL A 133 8.31 -3.08 2.41
N ALA A 134 8.99 -2.44 1.46
CA ALA A 134 8.34 -1.56 0.49
C ALA A 134 7.26 -2.29 -0.31
N GLU A 135 7.55 -3.49 -0.83
CA GLU A 135 6.57 -4.29 -1.58
C GLU A 135 5.35 -4.67 -0.71
N MET A 136 5.56 -5.05 0.56
CA MET A 136 4.48 -5.42 1.49
C MET A 136 3.41 -4.32 1.61
N TYR A 137 3.82 -3.06 1.67
CA TYR A 137 2.87 -1.94 1.72
C TYR A 137 2.40 -1.49 0.33
N ALA A 138 3.25 -1.56 -0.69
CA ALA A 138 2.89 -1.16 -2.04
C ALA A 138 1.86 -2.10 -2.68
N ARG A 139 1.86 -3.39 -2.30
CA ARG A 139 0.88 -4.39 -2.74
C ARG A 139 -0.44 -4.32 -1.95
N ARG A 140 -0.98 -3.11 -1.85
CA ARG A 140 -2.25 -2.74 -1.19
C ARG A 140 -2.94 -1.66 -2.03
N LEU A 141 -4.20 -1.36 -1.70
CA LEU A 141 -4.83 -0.12 -2.12
C LEU A 141 -4.26 1.01 -1.25
N GLN A 142 -3.75 2.07 -1.88
CA GLN A 142 -2.92 3.06 -1.23
C GLN A 142 -3.19 4.51 -1.66
N VAL A 143 -2.73 5.39 -0.77
CA VAL A 143 -2.37 6.79 -1.01
C VAL A 143 -0.86 6.91 -0.81
N GLN A 144 -0.16 7.66 -1.67
CA GLN A 144 1.32 7.65 -1.70
C GLN A 144 1.94 8.15 -0.39
N GLU A 145 1.32 9.14 0.24
CA GLU A 145 1.67 9.71 1.53
C GLU A 145 1.64 8.64 2.61
N ARG A 146 0.55 7.86 2.67
CA ARG A 146 0.37 6.75 3.62
C ARG A 146 1.40 5.65 3.38
N LEU A 147 1.58 5.25 2.12
CA LEU A 147 2.58 4.26 1.73
C LEU A 147 3.98 4.66 2.20
N THR A 148 4.38 5.91 1.97
CA THR A 148 5.69 6.45 2.36
C THR A 148 5.89 6.39 3.88
N TYR A 149 4.89 6.83 4.64
CA TYR A 149 4.93 6.80 6.10
C TYR A 149 4.99 5.36 6.65
N GLN A 150 4.17 4.45 6.12
CA GLN A 150 4.14 3.05 6.55
C GLN A 150 5.49 2.33 6.34
N ILE A 151 6.14 2.56 5.20
CA ILE A 151 7.48 2.01 4.95
C ILE A 151 8.48 2.56 5.96
N CYS A 152 8.44 3.87 6.23
CA CYS A 152 9.34 4.51 7.19
C CYS A 152 9.17 3.96 8.61
N GLN A 153 7.93 3.82 9.08
CA GLN A 153 7.65 3.22 10.38
C GLN A 153 8.07 1.76 10.48
N ALA A 154 7.82 0.96 9.44
CA ALA A 154 8.16 -0.45 9.46
C ALA A 154 9.67 -0.69 9.50
N VAL A 155 10.47 0.14 8.81
CA VAL A 155 11.94 0.07 8.92
C VAL A 155 12.40 0.47 10.33
N GLN A 156 11.77 1.48 10.93
CA GLN A 156 12.06 1.88 12.31
C GLN A 156 11.74 0.75 13.30
N GLU A 157 10.61 0.08 13.14
CA GLU A 157 10.18 -1.05 13.96
C GLU A 157 11.10 -2.27 13.79
N ALA A 158 11.48 -2.59 12.55
CA ALA A 158 12.26 -3.78 12.24
C ALA A 158 13.70 -3.76 12.76
N VAL A 159 14.34 -2.58 12.82
CA VAL A 159 15.79 -2.46 13.09
C VAL A 159 16.10 -1.56 14.29
N ASN A 160 15.11 -0.81 14.80
CA ASN A 160 15.27 0.21 15.84
C ASN A 160 16.50 1.14 15.64
N PRO A 161 16.70 1.72 14.44
CA PRO A 161 17.84 2.57 14.15
C PRO A 161 17.78 3.91 14.89
N LEU A 162 18.86 4.70 14.79
CA LEU A 162 18.89 6.10 15.26
C LEU A 162 17.90 6.98 14.49
N GLY A 163 17.57 6.60 13.26
CA GLY A 163 16.53 7.24 12.46
C GLY A 163 16.42 6.61 11.08
N VAL A 164 15.34 6.97 10.37
CA VAL A 164 14.99 6.46 9.05
C VAL A 164 14.57 7.63 8.16
N GLY A 165 14.95 7.59 6.89
CA GLY A 165 14.44 8.47 5.85
C GLY A 165 13.89 7.66 4.68
N VAL A 166 12.68 7.99 4.23
CA VAL A 166 12.06 7.38 3.05
C VAL A 166 11.61 8.47 2.10
N VAL A 167 11.92 8.30 0.82
CA VAL A 167 11.41 9.12 -0.28
C VAL A 167 10.74 8.19 -1.28
N VAL A 168 9.54 8.54 -1.72
CA VAL A 168 8.82 7.86 -2.81
C VAL A 168 8.56 8.88 -3.91
N GLU A 169 8.95 8.58 -5.13
CA GLU A 169 8.65 9.34 -6.34
C GLU A 169 7.84 8.45 -7.29
N CYS A 170 6.61 8.83 -7.64
CA CYS A 170 5.78 8.01 -8.52
C CYS A 170 4.99 8.86 -9.53
N GLN A 171 4.69 8.25 -10.68
CA GLN A 171 3.69 8.71 -11.62
C GLN A 171 2.37 8.00 -11.34
N HIS A 172 1.28 8.77 -11.38
CA HIS A 172 -0.07 8.28 -11.09
C HIS A 172 -0.86 8.13 -12.38
N PHE A 173 -1.21 6.91 -12.79
CA PHE A 173 -1.93 6.73 -14.05
C PHE A 173 -3.34 7.34 -14.01
N CYS A 174 -3.93 7.52 -12.82
CA CYS A 174 -5.17 8.29 -12.68
C CYS A 174 -5.03 9.77 -13.12
N MET A 175 -3.81 10.32 -13.17
CA MET A 175 -3.49 11.64 -13.71
C MET A 175 -2.91 11.58 -15.13
N CYS A 176 -2.24 10.49 -15.50
CA CYS A 176 -1.60 10.37 -16.82
C CYS A 176 -2.58 10.01 -17.94
N MET A 177 -3.43 8.99 -17.74
CA MET A 177 -4.26 8.42 -18.82
C MET A 177 -5.73 8.87 -18.78
N ARG A 178 -6.14 9.59 -17.73
CA ARG A 178 -7.50 10.14 -17.58
C ARG A 178 -7.47 11.45 -16.78
N GLY A 179 -8.63 12.08 -16.64
CA GLY A 179 -8.77 13.31 -15.86
C GLY A 179 -7.92 14.44 -16.44
N VAL A 180 -6.93 14.92 -15.68
CA VAL A 180 -6.07 16.06 -16.07
C VAL A 180 -5.05 15.74 -17.18
N GLN A 181 -4.80 14.46 -17.46
CA GLN A 181 -3.94 13.98 -18.56
C GLN A 181 -2.56 14.67 -18.61
N LYS A 182 -1.80 14.58 -17.52
CA LYS A 182 -0.44 15.12 -17.41
C LYS A 182 0.59 14.00 -17.39
N PRO A 183 0.91 13.39 -18.55
CA PRO A 183 2.04 12.47 -18.64
C PRO A 183 3.33 13.21 -18.27
N GLY A 184 4.24 12.53 -17.58
CA GLY A 184 5.50 13.13 -17.11
C GLY A 184 5.42 13.73 -15.71
N ALA A 185 4.23 14.11 -15.21
CA ALA A 185 4.09 14.62 -13.84
C ALA A 185 4.42 13.51 -12.83
N SER A 186 5.38 13.77 -11.94
CA SER A 186 5.72 12.90 -10.81
C SER A 186 5.34 13.57 -9.49
N THR A 187 4.88 12.74 -8.54
CA THR A 187 4.59 13.15 -7.17
C THR A 187 5.70 12.60 -6.28
N ILE A 188 6.30 13.48 -5.48
CA ILE A 188 7.34 13.11 -4.51
C ILE A 188 6.78 13.28 -3.10
N THR A 189 6.90 12.24 -2.28
CA THR A 189 6.53 12.22 -0.87
C THR A 189 7.72 11.75 -0.05
N SER A 190 7.86 12.26 1.18
CA SER A 190 8.95 11.85 2.08
C SER A 190 8.45 11.68 3.51
N SER A 191 9.03 10.74 4.23
CA SER A 191 8.81 10.54 5.66
C SER A 191 10.16 10.35 6.34
N VAL A 192 10.36 11.00 7.49
CA VAL A 192 11.60 10.93 8.27
C VAL A 192 11.30 10.70 9.74
N LEU A 193 12.14 9.91 10.41
CA LEU A 193 12.06 9.58 11.83
C LEU A 193 13.44 9.68 12.49
N GLY A 194 13.46 9.89 13.80
CA GLY A 194 14.69 9.92 14.59
C GLY A 194 15.66 11.01 14.15
N CYS A 195 16.95 10.67 14.01
CA CYS A 195 17.99 11.63 13.61
C CYS A 195 17.75 12.31 12.25
N PHE A 196 17.03 11.68 11.31
CA PHE A 196 16.64 12.34 10.05
C PHE A 196 15.61 13.46 10.27
N GLN A 197 14.83 13.39 11.35
CA GLN A 197 13.87 14.44 11.71
C GLN A 197 14.56 15.55 12.53
N SER A 198 15.37 15.18 13.52
CA SER A 198 15.99 16.13 14.46
C SER A 198 17.27 16.82 13.95
N ASP A 199 18.05 16.20 13.06
CA ASP A 199 19.25 16.82 12.47
C ASP A 199 19.02 17.18 10.99
N ALA A 200 19.01 18.48 10.70
CA ALA A 200 18.84 18.99 9.34
C ALA A 200 20.00 18.62 8.40
N ARG A 201 21.22 18.41 8.92
CA ARG A 201 22.39 18.05 8.12
C ARG A 201 22.28 16.62 7.61
N THR A 202 21.94 15.67 8.48
CA THR A 202 21.65 14.28 8.10
C THR A 202 20.54 14.20 7.05
N ARG A 203 19.46 14.98 7.24
CA ARG A 203 18.37 15.05 6.26
C ARG A 203 18.81 15.63 4.92
N ALA A 204 19.61 16.69 4.94
CA ALA A 204 20.14 17.31 3.72
C ALA A 204 21.08 16.36 2.96
N GLU A 205 21.96 15.64 3.67
CA GLU A 205 22.81 14.60 3.10
C GLU A 205 21.98 13.53 2.40
N PHE A 206 20.96 12.98 3.08
CA PHE A 206 20.05 12.00 2.49
C PHE A 206 19.37 12.52 1.22
N PHE A 207 18.75 13.71 1.27
CA PHE A 207 18.08 14.31 0.12
C PHE A 207 19.02 14.62 -1.05
N SER A 208 20.28 14.93 -0.76
CA SER A 208 21.33 15.07 -1.76
C SER A 208 21.65 13.74 -2.43
N LEU A 209 21.86 12.67 -1.66
CA LEU A 209 22.21 11.34 -2.16
C LEU A 209 21.12 10.68 -3.03
N VAL A 210 19.85 10.96 -2.73
CA VAL A 210 18.72 10.50 -3.57
C VAL A 210 18.50 11.37 -4.81
N GLY A 211 19.24 12.48 -4.94
CA GLY A 211 19.14 13.38 -6.08
C GLY A 211 17.86 14.21 -6.10
N LEU A 212 17.33 14.60 -4.93
CA LEU A 212 16.25 15.60 -4.83
C LEU A 212 16.81 17.04 -4.82
N ILE A 213 18.09 17.20 -4.46
CA ILE A 213 18.80 18.47 -4.50
C ILE A 213 19.69 18.46 -5.75
N GLY A 214 19.45 19.39 -6.69
CA GLY A 214 20.27 19.54 -7.89
C GLY A 214 19.75 18.93 -9.19
N ARG A 215 18.47 18.50 -9.25
CA ARG A 215 17.80 18.25 -10.55
C ARG A 215 17.54 19.59 -11.25
N SER A 216 18.44 19.98 -12.14
CA SER A 216 18.25 21.05 -13.14
C SER A 216 17.42 20.56 -14.30
#